data_AF-A0A136KJH9-F1
#
_entry.id   AF-A0A136KJH9-F1
#
_cell.length_a   1.000
_cell.length_b   1.000
_cell.length_c   1.000
_cell.angle_alpha   90.00
_cell.angle_beta   90.00
_cell.angle_gamma   90.00
#
_symmetry.space_group_name_H-M   'P 1'
#
loop_
_entity.id
_entity.type
_entity.pdbx_description
1 polymer ?
#
loop_
_entity_poly.entity_id
_entity_poly.type
_entity_poly.pdbx_seq_one_letter_code
_entity_poly.pdbx_strand_id
1 'polypeptide(L)' 'MALFYAAQEVSKGQQIAGPLGRNKVVPLIVLKMISTGEQTGALDKILGDLARFYEDQVEEITSNLTKLMEPLILLIV' A
#
# COMPACT_ATOMS: atom_id res chain seq x y z
N MET A 1 0.23 -4.48 -14.44
CA MET A 1 -0.08 -3.45 -15.46
C MET A 1 -0.01 -2.03 -14.91
N ALA A 2 -0.68 -1.70 -13.80
CA ALA A 2 -0.69 -0.33 -13.27
C ALA A 2 0.69 0.21 -12.81
N LEU A 3 1.51 -0.61 -12.15
CA LEU A 3 2.85 -0.22 -11.71
C LEU A 3 3.81 0.03 -12.88
N PHE A 4 3.77 -0.82 -13.92
CA PHE A 4 4.57 -0.63 -15.13
C PHE A 4 4.19 0.65 -15.88
N TYR A 5 2.89 0.94 -15.98
CA TYR A 5 2.41 2.19 -16.55
C TYR A 5 2.89 3.41 -15.74
N ALA A 6 2.76 3.35 -14.41
CA ALA A 6 3.24 4.42 -13.53
C ALA A 6 4.75 4.64 -13.65
N ALA A 7 5.54 3.56 -13.66
CA ALA A 7 6.99 3.64 -13.84
C ALA A 7 7.36 4.30 -15.18
N GLN A 8 6.67 3.97 -16.27
CA GLN A 8 6.92 4.55 -17.58
C GLN A 8 6.62 6.05 -17.62
N GLU A 9 5.53 6.50 -17.00
CA GLU A 9 5.18 7.92 -16.94
C GLU A 9 6.14 8.71 -16.04
N VAL A 10 6.63 8.10 -14.96
CA VAL A 10 7.64 8.68 -14.07
C VAL A 10 8.98 8.83 -14.79
N SER A 11 9.39 7.85 -15.61
CA SER A 11 10.59 7.99 -16.46
C SER A 11 10.48 9.12 -17.49
N LYS A 12 9.27 9.59 -17.80
CA LYS A 12 9.02 10.77 -18.66
C LYS A 12 8.97 12.09 -17.86
N GLY A 13 9.24 12.05 -16.55
CA GLY A 13 9.25 13.22 -15.67
C GLY A 13 7.91 13.56 -15.03
N GLN A 14 6.89 12.69 -15.11
CA GLN A 14 5.66 12.90 -14.34
C GLN A 14 5.86 12.55 -12.87
N GLN A 15 5.14 13.27 -12.01
CA GLN A 15 5.03 12.96 -10.58
C GLN A 15 4.33 11.60 -10.37
N ILE A 16 4.86 10.77 -9.49
CA ILE A 16 4.40 9.41 -9.17
C ILE A 16 2.93 9.37 -8.75
N ALA A 17 2.48 10.38 -8.00
CA ALA A 17 1.09 10.45 -7.52
C ALA A 17 0.06 10.50 -8.67
N GLY A 18 0.41 11.11 -9.82
CA GLY A 18 -0.50 11.27 -10.95
C GLY A 18 -0.88 9.93 -11.61
N PRO A 19 0.10 9.16 -12.11
CA PRO A 19 -0.14 7.84 -12.71
C PRO A 19 -0.73 6.83 -11.72
N LEU A 20 -0.29 6.83 -10.45
CA LEU A 20 -0.87 5.95 -9.42
C LEU A 20 -2.34 6.28 -9.13
N GLY A 21 -2.71 7.57 -9.17
CA GLY A 21 -4.09 8.00 -8.93
C GLY A 21 -5.09 7.63 -10.02
N ARG A 22 -4.62 7.16 -11.17
CA ARG A 22 -5.49 6.60 -12.23
C ARG A 22 -5.98 5.19 -11.90
N ASN A 23 -5.43 4.55 -10.87
CA ASN A 23 -5.84 3.23 -10.41
C ASN A 23 -6.71 3.31 -9.14
N LYS A 24 -7.86 2.63 -9.15
CA LYS A 24 -8.81 2.59 -8.01
C LYS A 24 -8.31 1.83 -6.78
N VAL A 25 -7.22 1.07 -6.90
CA VAL A 25 -6.63 0.28 -5.81
C VAL A 25 -5.83 1.18 -4.85
N VAL A 26 -5.37 2.35 -5.29
CA VAL A 26 -4.57 3.25 -4.45
C VAL A 26 -5.49 4.27 -3.75
N PRO A 27 -5.59 4.24 -2.41
CA PRO A 27 -6.44 5.18 -1.68
C PRO A 27 -5.97 6.63 -1.82
N LEU A 28 -6.91 7.58 -1.75
CA LEU A 28 -6.61 9.02 -1.86
C LEU A 28 -5.58 9.51 -0.83
N ILE A 29 -5.62 8.97 0.39
CA ILE A 29 -4.67 9.34 1.44
C ILE A 29 -3.23 8.93 1.08
N VAL A 30 -3.05 7.76 0.46
CA VAL A 30 -1.74 7.27 0.00
C VAL A 30 -1.20 8.17 -1.10
N LEU A 31 -2.03 8.56 -2.07
CA LEU A 31 -1.64 9.48 -3.13
C LEU A 31 -1.16 10.83 -2.57
N LYS A 32 -1.83 11.34 -1.53
CA LYS A 32 -1.47 12.60 -0.88
C LYS A 32 -0.16 12.50 -0.12
N MET A 33 0.10 11.38 0.55
CA MET A 33 1.38 11.11 1.21
C MET A 33 2.52 11.02 0.20
N ILE A 34 2.33 10.28 -0.90
CA ILE A 34 3.31 10.15 -1.99
C ILE A 34 3.61 11.53 -2.60
N SER A 35 2.59 12.33 -2.89
CA SER A 35 2.76 13.69 -3.41
C SER A 35 3.56 14.59 -2.45
N THR A 36 3.30 14.46 -1.14
CA THR A 36 4.06 15.18 -0.10
C THR A 36 5.51 14.69 -0.04
N GLY A 37 5.73 13.38 -0.15
CA GLY A 37 7.05 12.76 -0.21
C GLY A 37 7.87 13.23 -1.42
N GLU A 38 7.25 13.33 -2.59
CA GLU A 38 7.90 13.88 -3.79
C GLU A 38 8.27 15.35 -3.62
N GLN A 39 7.36 16.18 -3.11
CA GLN A 39 7.61 17.62 -2.90
C GLN A 39 8.71 17.91 -1.88
N THR A 40 8.86 17.03 -0.87
CA THR A 40 9.83 17.19 0.21
C THR A 40 11.13 16.42 -0.02
N GLY A 41 11.23 15.66 -1.12
CA GLY A 41 12.35 14.75 -1.38
C GLY A 41 12.42 13.55 -0.42
N ALA A 42 11.38 13.32 0.38
CA ALA A 42 11.29 12.24 1.37
C ALA A 42 10.53 11.02 0.86
N LEU A 43 10.45 10.85 -0.47
CA LEU A 43 9.66 9.79 -1.11
C LEU A 43 10.04 8.39 -0.61
N ASP A 44 11.33 8.06 -0.54
CA ASP A 44 11.80 6.74 -0.09
C ASP A 44 11.32 6.43 1.33
N LYS A 45 11.38 7.42 2.22
CA LYS A 45 10.88 7.30 3.59
C LYS A 45 9.37 7.06 3.60
N ILE A 46 8.60 7.86 2.85
CA ILE A 46 7.15 7.75 2.79
C ILE A 46 6.72 6.38 2.23
N LEU A 47 7.35 5.91 1.15
CA LEU A 47 7.07 4.60 0.58
C LEU A 47 7.42 3.48 1.56
N GLY A 48 8.53 3.59 2.30
CA GLY A 48 8.89 2.65 3.36
C GLY A 48 7.89 2.64 4.53
N ASP A 49 7.41 3.81 4.94
CA ASP A 49 6.38 3.94 5.98
C ASP A 49 5.05 3.31 5.54
N LEU A 50 4.66 3.53 4.27
CA LEU A 50 3.47 2.92 3.68
C LEU A 50 3.59 1.39 3.57
N ALA A 51 4.76 0.88 3.16
CA ALA A 51 4.99 -0.55 3.07
C ALA A 51 4.81 -1.23 4.44
N ARG A 52 5.47 -0.71 5.47
CA ARG A 52 5.31 -1.19 6.85
C ARG A 52 3.85 -1.15 7.32
N PHE A 53 3.16 -0.04 7.10
CA PHE A 53 1.76 0.11 7.47
C PHE A 53 0.84 -0.95 6.83
N TYR A 54 1.09 -1.33 5.58
CA TYR A 54 0.31 -2.39 4.93
C TYR A 54 0.74 -3.80 5.35
N GLU A 55 2.03 -4.03 5.61
CA GLU A 55 2.51 -5.29 6.19
C GLU A 55 1.87 -5.54 7.56
N ASP A 56 1.87 -4.55 8.45
CA ASP A 56 1.27 -4.63 9.78
C ASP A 56 -0.24 -4.94 9.70
N GLN A 57 -0.96 -4.29 8.78
CA GLN A 57 -2.39 -4.58 8.56
C GLN A 57 -2.63 -6.01 8.05
N VAL A 58 -1.78 -6.52 7.15
CA VAL A 58 -1.91 -7.90 6.66
C VAL A 58 -1.67 -8.89 7.80
N GLU A 59 -0.67 -8.63 8.64
CA GLU A 59 -0.39 -9.47 9.81
C GLU A 59 -1.56 -9.45 10.81
N GLU A 60 -2.11 -8.28 11.11
CA GLU A 60 -3.26 -8.12 11.99
C GLU A 60 -4.49 -8.88 11.46
N ILE A 61 -4.82 -8.68 10.17
CA ILE A 61 -5.94 -9.37 9.54
C ILE A 61 -5.72 -10.88 9.59
N THR A 62 -4.52 -11.36 9.28
CA THR A 62 -4.20 -12.80 9.29
C THR A 62 -4.27 -13.39 10.69
N SER A 63 -3.76 -12.68 11.70
CA SER A 63 -3.87 -13.08 13.11
C SER A 63 -5.33 -13.17 13.56
N ASN A 64 -6.13 -12.16 13.22
CA ASN A 64 -7.54 -12.12 13.58
C ASN A 64 -8.34 -13.23 12.88
N LEU A 65 -8.08 -13.49 11.60
CA LEU A 65 -8.67 -14.61 10.89
C LEU A 65 -8.31 -15.94 11.55
N THR A 66 -7.05 -16.13 11.95
CA THR A 66 -6.61 -17.34 12.65
C THR A 66 -7.36 -17.52 13.97
N LYS A 67 -7.46 -16.47 14.80
CA LYS A 67 -8.21 -16.50 16.07
C LYS A 67 -9.70 -16.84 15.88
N LEU A 68 -10.32 -16.32 14.81
CA LEU A 68 -11.71 -16.65 14.49
C LEU A 68 -11.90 -18.11 14.06
N MET A 69 -10.84 -18.78 13.57
CA MET A 69 -10.88 -20.20 13.22
C MET A 69 -10.61 -21.13 14.40
N GLU A 70 -10.00 -20.66 15.49
CA GLU A 70 -9.72 -21.47 16.70
C GLU A 70 -10.94 -22.23 17.23
N PRO A 71 -12.15 -21.63 17.36
CA PRO A 71 -13.33 -22.34 17.85
C PRO A 71 -13.78 -23.50 16.94
N LEU A 72 -13.59 -23.35 15.62
CA LEU A 72 -13.93 -24.40 14.65
C LEU A 72 -12.93 -25.56 14.71
N ILE A 73 -11.65 -25.25 14.92
CA ILE A 73 -10.60 -26.26 15.10
C ILE A 73 -10.89 -27.09 16.36
N LEU A 74 -11.24 -26.45 17.48
CA LEU A 74 -11.58 -27.13 18.74
C LEU A 74 -12.79 -28.07 18.62
N LEU A 75 -13.73 -27.82 17.70
CA LEU A 75 -14.92 -28.65 17.47
C LEU A 75 -14.63 -29.97 16.75
N ILE A 76 -13.53 -30.05 16.01
CA ILE A 76 -13.17 -31.22 15.18
C ILE A 76 -12.30 -32.22 15.97
N VAL A 77 -11.64 -31.75 17.04
CA VAL A 77 -10.70 -32.51 17.87
C VAL A 77 -11.41 -33.19 19.03
#